data_AF-A0A941PHM3-F1
#
_entry.id   AF-A0A941PHM3-F1
#
_cell.length_a   1.000
_cell.length_b   1.000
_cell.length_c   1.000
_cell.angle_alpha   90.00
_cell.angle_beta   90.00
_cell.angle_gamma   90.00
#
_symmetry.space_group_name_H-M   'P 1'
#
loop_
_entity.id
_entity.type
_entity.pdbx_description
1 polymer ?
#
loop_
_entity_poly.entity_id
_entity_poly.type
_entity_poly.pdbx_seq_one_letter_code
_entity_poly.pdbx_strand_id
1 'polypeptide(L)'
;MSIKKIIGFSLLGLWLILSIYLSVSTHSWVPVIYMNIAPIPVVVLIGLIVWGIRLCFKKKEAPAIQVQYVISNTATFQNSTVLTFSVIILAIVEVILFLLMINFQEIHKIVLLFILGVLVRTACLWIWFYKTNFNAHYLGAKGMKYSPGDAIVWSIIPFGIYFVLRELWKTSFTPSDQWEKQKNPILLKIWWTLIWASVICAVYQKHNLFHTLHVTFFTISMCLFVAIVYIIYKKQLFHYKNIQAPAAGTS
;
A
#
# COMPACT_ATOMS: atom_id res chain seq x y z
N MET A 1 -1.42 -6.62 18.93
CA MET A 1 -2.86 -6.32 18.71
C MET A 1 -3.61 -7.62 18.48
N SER A 2 -4.78 -7.87 19.09
CA SER A 2 -5.45 -9.18 18.92
C SER A 2 -6.06 -9.31 17.51
N ILE A 3 -6.00 -10.51 16.92
CA ILE A 3 -6.54 -10.83 15.59
C ILE A 3 -7.99 -10.35 15.40
N LYS A 4 -8.80 -10.38 16.45
CA LYS A 4 -10.20 -9.90 16.41
C LYS A 4 -10.30 -8.39 16.11
N LYS A 5 -9.37 -7.57 16.63
CA LYS A 5 -9.33 -6.13 16.33
C LYS A 5 -8.89 -5.86 14.88
N ILE A 6 -7.98 -6.69 14.36
CA ILE A 6 -7.49 -6.58 12.97
C ILE A 6 -8.63 -6.87 11.98
N ILE A 7 -9.43 -7.91 12.24
CA ILE A 7 -10.59 -8.27 11.40
C ILE A 7 -11.64 -7.14 11.39
N GLY A 8 -11.93 -6.54 12.56
CA GLY A 8 -12.88 -5.42 12.65
C GLY A 8 -12.47 -4.18 11.85
N PHE A 9 -11.18 -3.84 11.83
CA PHE A 9 -10.67 -2.69 11.08
C PHE A 9 -10.62 -2.94 9.56
N SER A 10 -10.29 -4.16 9.13
CA SER A 10 -10.32 -4.54 7.72
C SER A 10 -11.73 -4.52 7.14
N LEU A 11 -12.74 -4.91 7.94
CA LEU A 11 -14.15 -4.80 7.56
C LEU A 11 -14.59 -3.34 7.41
N LEU A 12 -14.04 -2.42 8.20
CA LEU A 12 -14.33 -0.98 8.08
C LEU A 12 -13.74 -0.36 6.80
N GLY A 13 -12.52 -0.78 6.41
CA GLY A 13 -11.90 -0.37 5.15
C GLY A 13 -12.63 -0.93 3.92
N LEU A 14 -13.04 -2.20 4.00
CA LEU A 14 -13.88 -2.83 2.98
C LEU A 14 -15.26 -2.16 2.91
N TRP A 15 -15.84 -1.77 4.06
CA TRP A 15 -17.08 -1.02 4.15
C TRP A 15 -16.96 0.37 3.52
N LEU A 16 -15.85 1.09 3.72
CA LEU A 16 -15.59 2.38 3.07
C LEU A 16 -15.47 2.26 1.55
N ILE A 17 -14.77 1.23 1.06
CA ILE A 17 -14.67 0.93 -0.38
C ILE A 17 -16.05 0.55 -0.94
N LEU A 18 -16.82 -0.27 -0.21
CA LEU A 18 -18.19 -0.62 -0.59
C LEU A 18 -19.11 0.60 -0.59
N SER A 19 -18.94 1.52 0.36
CA SER A 19 -19.76 2.73 0.51
C SER A 19 -19.50 3.71 -0.64
N ILE A 20 -18.24 3.85 -1.07
CA ILE A 20 -17.86 4.63 -2.25
C ILE A 20 -18.42 3.98 -3.52
N TYR A 21 -18.32 2.65 -3.64
CA TYR A 21 -18.88 1.91 -4.77
C TYR A 21 -20.41 2.02 -4.84
N LEU A 22 -21.08 1.91 -3.69
CA LEU A 22 -22.53 2.03 -3.58
C LEU A 22 -23.01 3.47 -3.80
N SER A 23 -22.25 4.51 -3.40
CA SER A 23 -22.66 5.90 -3.67
C SER A 23 -22.65 6.21 -5.17
N VAL A 24 -21.68 5.66 -5.92
CA VAL A 24 -21.61 5.76 -7.39
C VAL A 24 -22.81 5.06 -8.06
N SER A 25 -23.37 4.01 -7.45
CA SER A 25 -24.50 3.27 -8.01
C SER A 25 -25.88 3.93 -7.83
N THR A 26 -25.97 5.04 -7.06
CA THR A 26 -27.26 5.71 -6.79
C THR A 26 -27.72 6.69 -7.88
N HIS A 27 -26.98 6.86 -8.98
CA HIS A 27 -27.52 7.48 -10.17
C HIS A 27 -28.55 6.53 -10.83
N SER A 28 -29.76 7.07 -11.00
CA SER A 28 -31.08 6.42 -11.07
C SER A 28 -31.37 5.53 -12.28
N TRP A 29 -30.37 4.97 -12.95
CA TRP A 29 -30.53 4.14 -14.15
C TRP A 29 -30.00 2.70 -14.01
N VAL A 30 -29.54 2.28 -12.83
CA VAL A 30 -29.07 0.89 -12.59
C VAL A 30 -29.86 0.16 -11.49
N PRO A 31 -31.20 0.01 -11.54
CA PRO A 31 -31.87 -0.94 -10.67
C PRO A 31 -32.04 -2.30 -11.38
N VAL A 32 -31.93 -3.38 -10.60
CA VAL A 32 -32.46 -4.76 -10.82
C VAL A 32 -31.46 -5.90 -11.15
N ILE A 33 -30.30 -5.70 -11.78
CA ILE A 33 -29.46 -6.86 -12.20
C ILE A 33 -28.58 -7.49 -11.09
N TYR A 34 -28.33 -6.80 -9.97
CA TYR A 34 -27.24 -7.18 -9.05
C TYR A 34 -27.61 -8.07 -7.84
N MET A 35 -28.86 -8.51 -7.68
CA MET A 35 -29.26 -9.31 -6.52
C MET A 35 -28.89 -10.81 -6.56
N ASN A 36 -28.21 -11.31 -7.61
CA ASN A 36 -27.92 -12.74 -7.77
C ASN A 36 -26.44 -13.14 -7.80
N ILE A 37 -25.53 -12.24 -7.42
CA ILE A 37 -24.12 -12.63 -7.25
C ILE A 37 -23.98 -13.31 -5.88
N ALA A 38 -24.02 -14.65 -5.89
CA ALA A 38 -23.84 -15.47 -4.69
C ALA A 38 -22.57 -15.04 -3.91
N PRO A 39 -22.56 -15.08 -2.56
CA PRO A 39 -21.46 -14.60 -1.71
C PRO A 39 -20.15 -15.41 -1.81
N ILE A 40 -20.09 -16.40 -2.70
CA ILE A 40 -18.99 -17.35 -2.87
C ILE A 40 -17.65 -16.67 -3.28
N PRO A 41 -17.62 -15.61 -4.13
CA PRO A 41 -16.36 -14.99 -4.51
C PRO A 41 -15.62 -14.32 -3.34
N VAL A 42 -16.35 -13.68 -2.42
CA VAL A 42 -15.75 -12.86 -1.35
C VAL A 42 -15.07 -13.73 -0.29
N VAL A 43 -15.67 -14.86 0.09
CA VAL A 43 -15.09 -15.78 1.08
C VAL A 43 -13.83 -16.46 0.54
N VAL A 44 -13.85 -16.89 -0.72
CA VAL A 44 -12.66 -17.44 -1.41
C VAL A 44 -11.57 -16.37 -1.51
N LEU A 45 -11.94 -15.12 -1.80
CA LEU A 45 -11.00 -13.99 -1.87
C LEU A 45 -10.31 -13.71 -0.54
N ILE A 46 -11.08 -13.66 0.55
CA ILE A 46 -10.54 -13.51 1.91
C ILE A 46 -9.63 -14.69 2.24
N GLY A 47 -10.01 -15.91 1.85
CA GLY A 47 -9.19 -17.11 1.98
C GLY A 47 -7.85 -17.00 1.25
N LEU A 48 -7.84 -16.54 0.00
CA LEU A 48 -6.63 -16.37 -0.81
C LEU A 48 -5.72 -15.25 -0.27
N ILE A 49 -6.30 -14.14 0.19
CA ILE A 49 -5.54 -13.06 0.82
C ILE A 49 -4.91 -13.54 2.12
N VAL A 50 -5.67 -14.22 2.98
CA VAL A 50 -5.16 -14.79 4.25
C VAL A 50 -4.11 -15.87 3.99
N TRP A 51 -4.28 -16.69 2.95
CA TRP A 51 -3.31 -17.71 2.54
C TRP A 51 -2.03 -17.10 1.98
N GLY A 52 -2.13 -16.08 1.12
CA GLY A 52 -0.99 -15.33 0.59
C GLY A 52 -0.20 -14.64 1.71
N ILE A 53 -0.90 -14.02 2.67
CA ILE A 53 -0.29 -13.54 3.92
C ILE A 53 0.44 -14.71 4.61
N ARG A 54 -0.24 -15.82 4.94
CA ARG A 54 0.42 -16.96 5.62
C ARG A 54 1.66 -17.49 4.89
N LEU A 55 1.67 -17.51 3.56
CA LEU A 55 2.82 -17.91 2.77
C LEU A 55 3.98 -16.92 2.87
N CYS A 56 3.71 -15.62 2.81
CA CYS A 56 4.73 -14.58 3.02
C CYS A 56 5.28 -14.56 4.46
N PHE A 57 4.49 -15.04 5.42
CA PHE A 57 4.78 -14.98 6.86
C PHE A 57 5.19 -16.33 7.47
N LYS A 58 5.46 -17.37 6.67
CA LYS A 58 5.97 -18.63 7.20
C LYS A 58 7.36 -18.37 7.79
N LYS A 59 7.41 -18.24 9.12
CA LYS A 59 8.59 -17.95 9.92
C LYS A 59 9.66 -19.00 9.62
N LYS A 60 10.56 -18.69 8.70
CA LYS A 60 11.84 -19.41 8.60
C LYS A 60 12.64 -18.94 9.79
N GLU A 61 12.77 -19.79 10.80
CA GLU A 61 13.80 -19.62 11.82
C GLU A 61 15.13 -19.57 11.07
N ALA A 62 15.70 -18.38 11.00
CA ALA A 62 16.94 -18.15 10.27
C ALA A 62 18.09 -18.66 11.13
N PRO A 63 18.89 -19.64 10.66
CA PRO A 63 20.13 -19.99 11.32
C PRO A 63 21.08 -18.79 11.31
N ALA A 64 21.91 -18.69 12.34
CA ALA A 64 22.91 -17.65 12.50
C ALA A 64 23.96 -17.68 11.38
N ILE A 65 23.69 -17.02 10.25
CA ILE A 65 24.66 -16.78 9.17
C ILE A 65 24.48 -15.33 8.70
N GLN A 66 25.17 -14.40 9.35
CA GLN A 66 25.05 -12.97 9.10
C GLN A 66 25.53 -12.52 7.71
N VAL A 67 26.36 -13.30 7.01
CA VAL A 67 26.95 -12.89 5.72
C VAL A 67 26.09 -13.29 4.50
N GLN A 68 25.44 -14.47 4.54
CA GLN A 68 24.63 -14.96 3.42
C GLN A 68 23.25 -14.28 3.35
N TYR A 69 22.74 -13.79 4.49
CA TYR A 69 21.51 -13.01 4.56
C TYR A 69 21.63 -11.65 3.87
N VAL A 70 22.83 -11.03 3.89
CA VAL A 70 23.10 -9.72 3.27
C VAL A 70 22.99 -9.77 1.75
N ILE A 71 23.48 -10.84 1.11
CA ILE A 71 23.38 -11.06 -0.35
C ILE A 71 21.93 -11.36 -0.78
N SER A 72 21.16 -12.06 0.06
CA SER A 72 19.72 -12.22 -0.20
C SER A 72 18.94 -10.90 -0.08
N ASN A 73 19.47 -9.96 0.74
CA ASN A 73 18.84 -8.67 0.99
C ASN A 73 19.11 -7.63 -0.12
N THR A 74 20.25 -7.68 -0.82
CA THR A 74 20.46 -6.90 -2.06
C THR A 74 19.40 -7.24 -3.10
N ALA A 75 19.14 -8.54 -3.29
CA ALA A 75 18.12 -9.02 -4.21
C ALA A 75 16.71 -8.59 -3.78
N THR A 76 16.35 -8.66 -2.49
CA THR A 76 15.05 -8.19 -2.02
C THR A 76 14.89 -6.66 -2.11
N PHE A 77 15.98 -5.89 -1.98
CA PHE A 77 15.96 -4.44 -2.15
C PHE A 77 15.78 -4.05 -3.63
N GLN A 78 16.54 -4.66 -4.54
CA GLN A 78 16.41 -4.45 -5.98
C GLN A 78 15.02 -4.86 -6.49
N ASN A 79 14.45 -5.94 -5.94
CA ASN A 79 13.09 -6.39 -6.20
C ASN A 79 11.99 -5.40 -5.76
N SER A 80 12.26 -4.50 -4.81
CA SER A 80 11.29 -3.48 -4.42
C SER A 80 11.18 -2.33 -5.43
N THR A 81 12.24 -2.05 -6.21
CA THR A 81 12.16 -1.17 -7.39
C THR A 81 11.22 -1.74 -8.43
N VAL A 82 11.44 -3.02 -8.77
CA VAL A 82 10.60 -3.75 -9.73
C VAL A 82 9.16 -3.71 -9.24
N LEU A 83 8.91 -4.01 -7.98
CA LEU A 83 7.56 -3.97 -7.38
C LEU A 83 6.89 -2.59 -7.51
N THR A 84 7.64 -1.50 -7.30
CA THR A 84 7.10 -0.14 -7.39
C THR A 84 6.74 0.21 -8.84
N PHE A 85 7.62 -0.11 -9.79
CA PHE A 85 7.33 0.07 -11.23
C PHE A 85 6.21 -0.84 -11.71
N SER A 86 6.15 -2.08 -11.24
CA SER A 86 5.07 -3.03 -11.55
C SER A 86 3.71 -2.51 -11.12
N VAL A 87 3.60 -1.86 -9.96
CA VAL A 87 2.35 -1.26 -9.48
C VAL A 87 1.90 -0.08 -10.36
N ILE A 88 2.84 0.76 -10.81
CA ILE A 88 2.55 1.89 -11.71
C ILE A 88 2.10 1.37 -13.08
N ILE A 89 2.82 0.40 -13.63
CA ILE A 89 2.47 -0.24 -14.92
C ILE A 89 1.08 -0.89 -14.82
N LEU A 90 0.79 -1.61 -13.72
CA LEU A 90 -0.52 -2.22 -13.52
C LEU A 90 -1.64 -1.17 -13.47
N ALA A 91 -1.41 -0.04 -12.81
CA ALA A 91 -2.37 1.07 -12.78
C ALA A 91 -2.61 1.67 -14.17
N ILE A 92 -1.55 1.86 -14.96
CA ILE A 92 -1.67 2.34 -16.35
C ILE A 92 -2.45 1.34 -17.21
N VAL A 93 -2.12 0.04 -17.10
CA VAL A 93 -2.80 -1.03 -17.83
C VAL A 93 -4.28 -1.06 -17.48
N GLU A 94 -4.66 -0.92 -16.21
CA GLU A 94 -6.07 -0.87 -15.83
C GLU A 94 -6.81 0.36 -16.36
N VAL A 95 -6.16 1.52 -16.40
CA VAL A 95 -6.74 2.72 -17.03
C VAL A 95 -6.93 2.49 -18.52
N ILE A 96 -5.93 1.93 -19.20
CA ILE A 96 -6.02 1.62 -20.64
C ILE A 96 -7.12 0.59 -20.90
N LEU A 97 -7.18 -0.49 -20.12
CA LEU A 97 -8.23 -1.50 -20.24
C LEU A 97 -9.61 -0.88 -19.98
N PHE A 98 -9.75 -0.04 -18.96
CA PHE A 98 -10.99 0.68 -18.69
C PHE A 98 -11.40 1.55 -19.89
N LEU A 99 -10.47 2.33 -20.45
CA LEU A 99 -10.72 3.18 -21.62
C LEU A 99 -11.07 2.37 -22.89
N LEU A 100 -10.38 1.26 -23.13
CA LEU A 100 -10.64 0.37 -24.28
C LEU A 100 -11.97 -0.38 -24.14
N MET A 101 -12.41 -0.64 -22.90
CA MET A 101 -13.60 -1.45 -22.63
C MET A 101 -14.88 -0.62 -22.43
N ILE A 102 -14.83 0.72 -22.44
CA ILE A 102 -16.01 1.60 -22.49
C ILE A 102 -16.93 1.28 -23.68
N ASN A 103 -16.41 0.64 -24.74
CA ASN A 103 -17.17 0.26 -25.94
C ASN A 103 -17.85 -1.12 -25.90
N PHE A 104 -17.65 -1.94 -24.86
CA PHE A 104 -18.10 -3.35 -24.86
C PHE A 104 -19.25 -3.62 -23.87
N GLN A 105 -20.27 -4.38 -24.33
CA GLN A 105 -21.45 -4.85 -23.58
C GLN A 105 -21.15 -5.79 -22.39
N GLU A 106 -19.89 -6.12 -22.13
CA GLU A 106 -19.46 -7.17 -21.20
C GLU A 106 -19.02 -6.60 -19.83
N ILE A 107 -19.89 -5.80 -19.21
CA ILE A 107 -19.61 -5.08 -17.95
C ILE A 107 -19.05 -5.99 -16.85
N HIS A 108 -19.53 -7.24 -16.76
CA HIS A 108 -19.09 -8.19 -15.73
C HIS A 108 -17.59 -8.53 -15.81
N LYS A 109 -17.04 -8.66 -17.03
CA LYS A 109 -15.60 -8.96 -17.22
C LYS A 109 -14.74 -7.77 -16.82
N ILE A 110 -15.20 -6.56 -17.10
CA ILE A 110 -14.53 -5.30 -16.73
C ILE A 110 -14.43 -5.20 -15.21
N VAL A 111 -15.55 -5.41 -14.51
CA VAL A 111 -15.60 -5.36 -13.05
C VAL A 111 -14.67 -6.41 -12.44
N LEU A 112 -14.65 -7.64 -12.97
CA LEU A 112 -13.75 -8.69 -12.49
C LEU A 112 -12.26 -8.32 -12.66
N LEU A 113 -11.86 -7.86 -13.85
CA LEU A 113 -10.48 -7.44 -14.11
C LEU A 113 -10.06 -6.28 -13.21
N PHE A 114 -10.95 -5.32 -13.00
CA PHE A 114 -10.71 -4.20 -12.10
C PHE A 114 -10.50 -4.66 -10.65
N ILE A 115 -11.35 -5.55 -10.14
CA ILE A 115 -11.21 -6.12 -8.79
C ILE A 115 -9.88 -6.85 -8.65
N LEU A 116 -9.52 -7.71 -9.62
CA LEU A 116 -8.24 -8.43 -9.61
C LEU A 116 -7.05 -7.47 -9.59
N GLY A 117 -7.10 -6.42 -10.41
CA GLY A 117 -6.08 -5.38 -10.46
C GLY A 117 -5.88 -4.66 -9.14
N VAL A 118 -6.98 -4.25 -8.49
CA VAL A 118 -6.96 -3.68 -7.13
C VAL A 118 -6.27 -4.62 -6.14
N LEU A 119 -6.63 -5.91 -6.14
CA LEU A 119 -6.07 -6.88 -5.20
C LEU A 119 -4.57 -7.09 -5.38
N VAL A 120 -4.12 -7.23 -6.63
CA VAL A 120 -2.70 -7.39 -6.95
C VAL A 120 -1.91 -6.17 -6.46
N ARG A 121 -2.41 -4.96 -6.69
CA ARG A 121 -1.75 -3.73 -6.19
C ARG A 121 -1.70 -3.70 -4.66
N THR A 122 -2.81 -4.03 -3.99
CA THR A 122 -2.85 -4.05 -2.53
C THR A 122 -1.85 -5.06 -1.96
N ALA A 123 -1.78 -6.26 -2.54
CA ALA A 123 -0.80 -7.27 -2.13
C ALA A 123 0.65 -6.78 -2.34
N CYS A 124 0.95 -6.17 -3.48
CA CYS A 124 2.26 -5.57 -3.75
C CYS A 124 2.61 -4.48 -2.73
N LEU A 125 1.67 -3.59 -2.42
CA LEU A 125 1.87 -2.54 -1.41
C LEU A 125 2.11 -3.13 -0.02
N TRP A 126 1.39 -4.17 0.37
CA TRP A 126 1.62 -4.83 1.66
C TRP A 126 2.98 -5.52 1.75
N ILE A 127 3.40 -6.18 0.68
CA ILE A 127 4.76 -6.74 0.58
C ILE A 127 5.80 -5.63 0.71
N TRP A 128 5.58 -4.48 0.08
CA TRP A 128 6.45 -3.32 0.21
C TRP A 128 6.50 -2.81 1.66
N PHE A 129 5.35 -2.55 2.30
CA PHE A 129 5.30 -2.11 3.70
C PHE A 129 6.04 -3.05 4.63
N TYR A 130 5.82 -4.36 4.47
CA TYR A 130 6.49 -5.38 5.25
C TYR A 130 8.01 -5.31 5.08
N LYS A 131 8.48 -5.35 3.83
CA LYS A 131 9.93 -5.37 3.53
C LYS A 131 10.61 -4.08 3.96
N THR A 132 10.03 -2.93 3.65
CA THR A 132 10.60 -1.62 3.98
C THR A 132 10.68 -1.41 5.49
N ASN A 133 9.67 -1.88 6.25
CA ASN A 133 9.70 -1.84 7.71
C ASN A 133 10.74 -2.83 8.26
N PHE A 134 10.76 -4.08 7.78
CA PHE A 134 11.75 -5.07 8.18
C PHE A 134 13.19 -4.58 7.95
N ASN A 135 13.44 -3.98 6.78
CA ASN A 135 14.74 -3.41 6.45
C ASN A 135 15.10 -2.23 7.37
N ALA A 136 14.14 -1.38 7.74
CA ALA A 136 14.40 -0.29 8.67
C ALA A 136 14.87 -0.82 10.04
N HIS A 137 14.18 -1.84 10.60
CA HIS A 137 14.61 -2.52 11.82
C HIS A 137 16.01 -3.14 11.67
N TYR A 138 16.26 -3.82 10.56
CA TYR A 138 17.55 -4.46 10.28
C TYR A 138 18.71 -3.47 10.15
N LEU A 139 18.46 -2.29 9.58
CA LEU A 139 19.45 -1.22 9.41
C LEU A 139 19.75 -0.45 10.71
N GLY A 140 19.17 -0.87 11.84
CA GLY A 140 19.49 -0.34 13.15
C GLY A 140 18.46 0.63 13.73
N ALA A 141 17.27 0.76 13.14
CA ALA A 141 16.24 1.68 13.62
C ALA A 141 15.56 1.10 14.87
N LYS A 142 16.29 1.10 15.99
CA LYS A 142 15.80 0.60 17.28
C LYS A 142 14.67 1.48 17.80
N GLY A 143 13.71 0.88 18.51
CA GLY A 143 12.60 1.61 19.11
C GLY A 143 11.44 1.94 18.15
N MET A 144 11.50 1.48 16.89
CA MET A 144 10.37 1.56 15.97
C MET A 144 9.10 0.96 16.60
N LYS A 145 8.02 1.74 16.59
CA LYS A 145 6.74 1.36 17.22
C LYS A 145 6.01 0.31 16.39
N TYR A 146 6.13 0.37 15.06
CA TYR A 146 5.42 -0.53 14.17
C TYR A 146 6.35 -1.66 13.72
N SER A 147 5.95 -2.90 14.03
CA SER A 147 6.59 -4.08 13.46
C SER A 147 6.24 -4.24 11.97
N PRO A 148 6.96 -5.10 11.23
CA PRO A 148 6.65 -5.35 9.83
C PRO A 148 5.23 -5.86 9.60
N GLY A 149 4.71 -6.69 10.51
CA GLY A 149 3.32 -7.16 10.48
C GLY A 149 2.33 -6.04 10.80
N ASP A 150 2.65 -5.18 11.78
CA ASP A 150 1.81 -4.03 12.11
C ASP A 150 1.74 -3.03 10.95
N ALA A 151 2.83 -2.84 10.20
CA ALA A 151 2.87 -1.96 9.04
C ALA A 151 1.82 -2.34 7.99
N ILE A 152 1.62 -3.64 7.73
CA ILE A 152 0.55 -4.14 6.85
C ILE A 152 -0.81 -3.80 7.46
N VAL A 153 -1.03 -4.17 8.73
CA VAL A 153 -2.35 -4.00 9.37
C VAL A 153 -2.76 -2.53 9.41
N TRP A 154 -1.85 -1.64 9.77
CA TRP A 154 -2.11 -0.20 9.80
C TRP A 154 -2.23 0.41 8.40
N SER A 155 -1.73 -0.23 7.34
CA SER A 155 -1.98 0.21 5.96
C SER A 155 -3.45 0.04 5.54
N ILE A 156 -4.19 -0.84 6.22
CA ILE A 156 -5.62 -1.08 5.97
C ILE A 156 -6.49 -0.03 6.69
N ILE A 157 -6.01 0.46 7.84
CA ILE A 157 -6.70 1.47 8.63
C ILE A 157 -6.38 2.84 8.01
N PRO A 158 -7.39 3.62 7.58
CA PRO A 158 -7.14 4.93 6.97
C PRO A 158 -6.17 5.79 7.79
N PHE A 159 -6.41 5.97 9.09
CA PHE A 159 -5.52 6.75 9.95
C PHE A 159 -4.15 6.11 10.22
N GLY A 160 -4.06 4.80 10.08
CA GLY A 160 -2.87 4.01 10.41
C GLY A 160 -1.71 4.25 9.47
N ILE A 161 -2.00 4.33 8.17
CA ILE A 161 -0.99 4.41 7.13
C ILE A 161 -0.12 5.65 7.28
N TYR A 162 -0.69 6.77 7.76
CA TYR A 162 0.06 7.99 8.07
C TYR A 162 1.16 7.75 9.10
N PHE A 163 0.84 7.05 10.19
CA PHE A 163 1.81 6.82 11.26
C PHE A 163 2.93 5.89 10.83
N VAL A 164 2.61 4.84 10.07
CA VAL A 164 3.60 3.90 9.53
C VAL A 164 4.53 4.61 8.55
N LEU A 165 3.98 5.35 7.58
CA LEU A 165 4.80 6.09 6.61
C LEU A 165 5.67 7.15 7.27
N ARG A 166 5.17 7.81 8.32
CA ARG A 166 5.95 8.79 9.08
C ARG A 166 7.17 8.15 9.73
N GLU A 167 6.99 6.98 10.32
CA GLU A 167 8.09 6.22 10.93
C GLU A 167 9.09 5.76 9.87
N LEU A 168 8.62 5.11 8.80
CA LEU A 168 9.44 4.67 7.68
C LEU A 168 10.21 5.82 7.03
N TRP A 169 9.60 6.99 6.92
CA TRP A 169 10.26 8.19 6.40
C TRP A 169 11.43 8.59 7.30
N LYS A 170 11.19 8.73 8.61
CA LYS A 170 12.26 9.12 9.54
C LYS A 170 13.42 8.13 9.51
N THR A 171 13.12 6.84 9.54
CA THR A 171 14.15 5.77 9.50
C THR A 171 14.87 5.70 8.16
N SER A 172 14.27 6.18 7.06
CA SER A 172 14.95 6.22 5.76
C SER A 172 16.10 7.22 5.70
N PHE A 173 16.10 8.28 6.51
CA PHE A 173 17.15 9.31 6.49
C PHE A 173 18.36 8.94 7.34
N THR A 174 18.12 8.32 8.49
CA THR A 174 19.17 7.92 9.41
C THR A 174 18.63 6.71 10.17
N PRO A 175 18.97 5.49 9.75
CA PRO A 175 18.44 4.30 10.40
C PRO A 175 19.14 4.00 11.75
N SER A 176 19.90 4.91 12.34
CA SER A 176 20.49 4.74 13.66
C SER A 176 19.53 5.18 14.78
N ASP A 177 19.96 5.02 16.04
CA ASP A 177 19.23 5.41 17.25
C ASP A 177 18.73 6.87 17.29
N GLN A 178 19.12 7.71 16.33
CA GLN A 178 18.70 9.11 16.22
C GLN A 178 17.54 9.35 15.23
N TRP A 179 17.00 8.31 14.62
CA TRP A 179 15.92 8.44 13.62
C TRP A 179 14.70 9.20 14.16
N GLU A 180 14.38 9.08 15.45
CA GLU A 180 13.23 9.76 16.06
C GLU A 180 13.33 11.29 16.00
N LYS A 181 14.55 11.82 16.06
CA LYS A 181 14.87 13.27 15.99
C LYS A 181 14.65 13.84 14.58
N GLN A 182 14.49 12.99 13.58
CA GLN A 182 14.22 13.44 12.21
C GLN A 182 12.88 14.16 12.15
N LYS A 183 12.86 15.29 11.43
CA LYS A 183 11.65 16.10 11.26
C LYS A 183 10.60 15.32 10.47
N ASN A 184 9.34 15.52 10.84
CA ASN A 184 8.24 14.97 10.08
C ASN A 184 8.21 15.63 8.69
N PRO A 185 8.08 14.85 7.61
CA PRO A 185 7.99 15.40 6.27
C PRO A 185 6.72 16.23 6.08
N ILE A 186 6.89 17.45 5.55
CA ILE A 186 5.77 18.30 5.10
C ILE A 186 4.99 17.59 4.00
N LEU A 187 5.68 16.89 3.10
CA LEU A 187 5.08 16.13 2.01
C LEU A 187 4.04 15.11 2.50
N LEU A 188 4.32 14.41 3.60
CA LEU A 188 3.39 13.44 4.19
C LEU A 188 2.19 14.12 4.83
N LYS A 189 2.37 15.32 5.41
CA LYS A 189 1.23 16.11 5.93
C LYS A 189 0.32 16.55 4.79
N ILE A 190 0.89 17.07 3.71
CA ILE A 190 0.13 17.49 2.51
C ILE A 190 -0.64 16.30 1.92
N TRP A 191 0.06 15.18 1.72
CA TRP A 191 -0.56 13.94 1.24
C TRP A 191 -1.75 13.52 2.10
N TRP A 192 -1.58 13.54 3.42
CA TRP A 192 -2.61 13.15 4.37
C TRP A 192 -3.81 14.11 4.35
N THR A 193 -3.56 15.42 4.31
CA THR A 193 -4.62 16.42 4.20
C THR A 193 -5.41 16.26 2.90
N LEU A 194 -4.77 15.91 1.79
CA LEU A 194 -5.46 15.66 0.52
C LEU A 194 -6.36 14.42 0.56
N ILE A 195 -6.00 13.38 1.32
CA ILE A 195 -6.90 12.24 1.56
C ILE A 195 -8.15 12.71 2.29
N TRP A 196 -8.02 13.51 3.34
CA TRP A 196 -9.19 14.02 4.07
C TRP A 196 -10.04 14.94 3.21
N ALA A 197 -9.42 15.83 2.44
CA ALA A 197 -10.12 16.71 1.51
C ALA A 197 -10.91 15.88 0.48
N SER A 198 -10.31 14.82 -0.07
CA SER A 198 -11.03 13.95 -1.01
C SER A 198 -12.20 13.23 -0.34
N VAL A 199 -12.02 12.67 0.87
CA VAL A 199 -13.10 12.01 1.62
C VAL A 199 -14.24 12.98 1.92
N ILE A 200 -13.94 14.20 2.36
CA ILE A 200 -14.94 15.24 2.59
C ILE A 200 -15.71 15.54 1.29
N CYS A 201 -15.01 15.76 0.17
CA CYS A 201 -15.66 15.99 -1.12
C CYS A 201 -16.56 14.82 -1.57
N ALA A 202 -16.16 13.57 -1.29
CA ALA A 202 -17.00 12.39 -1.57
C ALA A 202 -18.28 12.39 -0.74
N VAL A 203 -18.23 12.80 0.52
CA VAL A 203 -19.43 12.90 1.36
C VAL A 203 -20.40 13.98 0.84
N TYR A 204 -19.89 15.08 0.29
CA TYR A 204 -20.68 16.20 -0.22
C TYR A 204 -20.98 16.13 -1.74
N GLN A 205 -20.90 14.96 -2.36
CA GLN A 205 -20.95 14.76 -3.83
C GLN A 205 -22.29 15.11 -4.50
N LYS A 206 -23.26 15.70 -3.78
CA LYS A 206 -24.55 16.17 -4.32
C LYS A 206 -24.41 17.18 -5.46
N HIS A 207 -23.27 17.88 -5.55
CA HIS A 207 -22.97 18.80 -6.65
C HIS A 207 -21.78 18.30 -7.49
N ASN A 208 -21.87 18.47 -8.82
CA ASN A 208 -20.82 18.10 -9.78
C ASN A 208 -19.44 18.67 -9.42
N LEU A 209 -19.40 19.86 -8.80
CA LEU A 209 -18.15 20.47 -8.33
C LEU A 209 -17.43 19.59 -7.29
N PHE A 210 -18.15 19.03 -6.31
CA PHE A 210 -17.57 18.18 -5.28
C PHE A 210 -17.10 16.83 -5.84
N HIS A 211 -17.77 16.31 -6.88
CA HIS A 211 -17.28 15.14 -7.61
C HIS A 211 -15.92 15.43 -8.26
N THR A 212 -15.79 16.54 -9.01
CA THR A 212 -14.52 16.89 -9.66
C THR A 212 -13.42 17.09 -8.62
N LEU A 213 -13.70 17.84 -7.55
CA LEU A 213 -12.74 18.06 -6.46
C LEU A 213 -12.32 16.75 -5.78
N HIS A 214 -13.25 15.83 -5.52
CA HIS A 214 -12.93 14.52 -4.97
C HIS A 214 -11.92 13.76 -5.83
N VAL A 215 -12.21 13.63 -7.13
CA VAL A 215 -11.35 12.91 -8.09
C VAL A 215 -9.98 13.58 -8.20
N THR A 216 -9.95 14.92 -8.26
CA THR A 216 -8.68 15.67 -8.33
C THR A 216 -7.85 15.48 -7.06
N PHE A 217 -8.42 15.67 -5.86
CA PHE A 217 -7.68 15.50 -4.61
C PHE A 217 -7.18 14.08 -4.39
N PHE A 218 -8.01 13.08 -4.73
CA PHE A 218 -7.61 11.68 -4.66
C PHE A 218 -6.45 11.37 -5.61
N THR A 219 -6.52 11.85 -6.85
CA THR A 219 -5.47 11.63 -7.86
C THR A 219 -4.14 12.27 -7.43
N ILE A 220 -4.16 13.52 -6.99
CA ILE A 220 -2.96 14.21 -6.51
C ILE A 220 -2.39 13.48 -5.29
N SER A 221 -3.25 13.02 -4.37
CA SER A 221 -2.83 12.24 -3.21
C SER A 221 -2.12 10.94 -3.62
N MET A 222 -2.63 10.20 -4.61
CA MET A 222 -1.99 8.98 -5.10
C MET A 222 -0.61 9.26 -5.72
N CYS A 223 -0.47 10.34 -6.49
CA CYS A 223 0.83 10.76 -7.03
C CYS A 223 1.83 11.08 -5.90
N LEU A 224 1.38 11.79 -4.86
CA LEU A 224 2.22 12.09 -3.70
C LEU A 224 2.60 10.85 -2.90
N PHE A 225 1.69 9.89 -2.75
CA PHE A 225 1.98 8.61 -2.10
C PHE A 225 3.10 7.86 -2.83
N VAL A 226 3.01 7.76 -4.16
CA VAL A 226 4.06 7.13 -4.99
C VAL A 226 5.39 7.87 -4.84
N ALA A 227 5.37 9.21 -4.84
CA ALA A 227 6.58 10.01 -4.61
C ALA A 227 7.20 9.75 -3.22
N ILE A 228 6.38 9.67 -2.17
CA ILE A 228 6.82 9.37 -0.81
C ILE A 228 7.47 7.98 -0.75
N VAL A 229 6.79 6.96 -1.28
CA VAL A 229 7.28 5.58 -1.38
C VAL A 229 8.64 5.53 -2.10
N TYR A 230 8.73 6.22 -3.24
CA TYR A 230 9.96 6.30 -4.04
C TYR A 230 11.10 6.98 -3.27
N ILE A 231 10.83 8.07 -2.55
CA ILE A 231 11.85 8.79 -1.75
C ILE A 231 12.35 7.90 -0.60
N ILE A 232 11.45 7.26 0.13
CA ILE A 232 11.81 6.32 1.22
C ILE A 232 12.71 5.23 0.67
N TYR A 233 12.31 4.62 -0.46
CA TYR A 233 13.07 3.58 -1.13
C TYR A 233 14.48 4.06 -1.52
N LYS A 234 14.58 5.17 -2.26
CA LYS A 234 15.87 5.69 -2.75
C LYS A 234 16.85 5.99 -1.61
N LYS A 235 16.35 6.50 -0.49
CA LYS A 235 17.17 6.82 0.68
C LYS A 235 17.66 5.57 1.41
N GLN A 236 16.79 4.60 1.62
CA GLN A 236 17.20 3.32 2.19
C GLN A 236 18.22 2.59 1.29
N LEU A 237 18.07 2.67 -0.04
CA LEU A 237 19.05 2.11 -0.99
C LEU A 237 20.43 2.78 -0.84
N PHE A 238 20.44 4.11 -0.72
CA PHE A 238 21.67 4.87 -0.56
C PHE A 238 22.43 4.46 0.71
N HIS A 239 21.73 4.35 1.84
CA HIS A 239 22.33 3.86 3.09
C HIS A 239 22.88 2.46 2.97
N TYR A 240 22.12 1.57 2.34
CA TYR A 240 22.55 0.20 2.13
C TYR A 240 23.85 0.12 1.32
N LYS A 241 23.96 0.89 0.23
CA LYS A 241 25.18 0.94 -0.60
C LYS A 241 26.39 1.47 0.19
N ASN A 242 26.20 2.49 1.03
CA ASN A 242 27.29 3.05 1.83
C ASN A 242 27.81 2.08 2.90
N ILE A 243 26.94 1.24 3.47
CA ILE A 243 27.34 0.22 4.45
C ILE A 243 28.19 -0.89 3.78
N GLN A 244 27.96 -1.20 2.50
CA GLN A 244 28.70 -2.25 1.78
C GLN A 244 30.03 -1.80 1.17
N ALA A 245 30.24 -0.49 1.01
CA ALA A 245 31.45 0.07 0.43
C ALA A 245 32.81 -0.21 1.15
N PRO A 246 32.93 -0.50 2.46
CA PRO A 246 34.25 -0.48 3.12
C PRO A 246 35.11 -1.76 3.07
N ALA A 247 34.77 -2.82 2.34
CA ALA A 247 35.59 -4.04 2.36
C ALA A 247 36.57 -4.21 1.17
N ALA A 248 36.50 -3.35 0.15
CA ALA A 248 37.21 -3.57 -1.12
C ALA A 248 38.55 -2.82 -1.27
N GLY A 249 39.01 -2.07 -0.26
CA GLY A 249 40.13 -1.12 -0.41
C GLY A 249 41.23 -1.19 0.65
N THR A 250 41.26 -2.24 1.47
CA THR A 250 42.30 -2.47 2.48
C THR A 250 42.82 -3.90 2.37
N SER A 251 43.62 -4.14 1.34
CA SER A 251 44.49 -5.32 1.21
C SER A 251 45.74 -4.90 0.47
#